data_AF-M5S1Z9-F1
#
_entry.id   AF-M5S1Z9-F1
#
_cell.length_a   1.000
_cell.length_b   1.000
_cell.length_c   1.000
_cell.angle_alpha   90.00
_cell.angle_beta   90.00
_cell.angle_gamma   90.00
#
_symmetry.space_group_name_H-M   'P 1'
#
loop_
_entity.id
_entity.type
_entity.pdbx_description
1 polymer ?
#
loop_
_entity_poly.entity_id
_entity_poly.type
_entity_poly.pdbx_seq_one_letter_code
_entity_poly.pdbx_strand_id
1 'polypeptide(L)'
;MSQADTNSQLRYASDPSPEQTDAIAPRLDIAPLNVNVPDEQKGKEVLRLAQEAFAKTGSWVVFYREMLGVDGVVRKLFPDSESMRQFEASDEFAELQEMVAAMRSQDPSKGDSAEPERMITIRLPMSLHDALKVESAEMNLSINKLCISKLLQPVAGRFIPLQQGRRRGRRPGPQGPRKQVQDAMENASKSTESEVNSQGAQGNS
;
A
#
# COMPACT_ATOMS: atom_id res chain seq x y z
N MET A 1 -12.72 34.26 -16.14
CA MET A 1 -13.00 32.82 -16.39
C MET A 1 -11.98 32.31 -17.40
N SER A 2 -11.00 31.53 -16.94
CA SER A 2 -10.32 30.52 -17.79
C SER A 2 -9.69 29.48 -16.86
N GLN A 3 -10.36 28.34 -16.78
CA GLN A 3 -9.87 27.11 -16.16
C GLN A 3 -8.68 26.60 -16.98
N ALA A 4 -7.53 26.38 -16.35
CA ALA A 4 -6.50 25.43 -16.81
C ALA A 4 -5.38 25.34 -15.76
N ASP A 5 -5.65 24.62 -14.67
CA ASP A 5 -4.61 23.96 -13.87
C ASP A 5 -5.15 22.59 -13.45
N THR A 6 -5.49 21.78 -14.45
CA THR A 6 -5.63 20.33 -14.28
C THR A 6 -4.24 19.80 -14.00
N ASN A 7 -3.89 19.81 -12.72
CA ASN A 7 -2.81 19.09 -12.07
C ASN A 7 -2.53 17.81 -12.87
N SER A 8 -1.41 17.77 -13.60
CA SER A 8 -1.00 16.61 -14.41
C SER A 8 -0.75 15.46 -13.44
N GLN A 9 -1.81 14.70 -13.15
CA GLN A 9 -1.83 13.71 -12.10
C GLN A 9 -0.82 12.63 -12.47
N LEU A 10 0.31 12.59 -11.75
CA LEU A 10 1.34 11.58 -11.89
C LEU A 10 0.69 10.21 -11.66
N ARG A 11 0.33 9.51 -12.74
CA ARG A 11 -0.17 8.14 -12.68
C ARG A 11 1.00 7.16 -12.57
N TYR A 12 0.96 6.31 -11.56
CA TYR A 12 1.89 5.21 -11.36
C TYR A 12 1.42 3.98 -12.15
N ALA A 13 2.35 3.10 -12.51
CA ALA A 13 1.99 1.87 -13.24
C ALA A 13 1.12 0.91 -12.41
N SER A 14 1.09 1.08 -11.10
CA SER A 14 0.26 0.34 -10.17
C SER A 14 -1.08 1.02 -9.86
N ASP A 15 -1.41 2.15 -10.52
CA ASP A 15 -2.72 2.76 -10.33
C ASP A 15 -3.81 1.89 -10.95
N PRO A 16 -4.93 1.66 -10.23
CA PRO A 16 -6.07 0.94 -10.77
C PRO A 16 -6.67 1.66 -11.97
N SER A 17 -7.31 0.89 -12.84
CA SER A 17 -8.10 1.44 -13.94
C SER A 17 -9.26 2.30 -13.40
N PRO A 18 -9.76 3.28 -14.17
CA PRO A 18 -10.91 4.09 -13.74
C PRO A 18 -12.13 3.27 -13.31
N GLU A 19 -12.41 2.17 -14.01
CA GLU A 19 -13.50 1.25 -13.69
C GLU A 19 -13.32 0.56 -12.32
N GLN A 20 -12.07 0.30 -11.91
CA GLN A 20 -11.75 -0.26 -10.60
C GLN A 20 -11.84 0.80 -9.48
N THR A 21 -11.57 2.08 -9.77
CA THR A 21 -11.81 3.15 -8.79
C THR A 21 -13.28 3.37 -8.51
N ASP A 22 -14.16 3.07 -9.46
CA ASP A 22 -15.61 3.15 -9.25
C ASP A 22 -16.15 2.00 -8.37
N ALA A 23 -15.34 0.94 -8.17
CA ALA A 23 -15.67 -0.19 -7.30
C ALA A 23 -15.34 0.04 -5.81
N ILE A 24 -14.89 1.24 -5.42
CA ILE A 24 -14.60 1.57 -4.02
C ILE A 24 -15.89 1.53 -3.21
N ALA A 25 -15.86 0.81 -2.08
CA ALA A 25 -17.02 0.72 -1.20
C ALA A 25 -17.46 2.11 -0.70
N PRO A 26 -18.79 2.35 -0.57
CA PRO A 26 -19.32 3.61 -0.05
C PRO A 26 -18.69 4.01 1.29
N ARG A 27 -18.66 5.32 1.54
CA ARG A 27 -18.22 5.89 2.82
C ARG A 27 -19.13 5.41 3.95
N LEU A 28 -18.58 5.22 5.16
CA LEU A 28 -19.40 4.89 6.32
C LEU A 28 -20.33 6.06 6.67
N ASP A 29 -21.58 5.75 6.97
CA ASP A 29 -22.52 6.71 7.55
C ASP A 29 -22.20 6.90 9.03
N ILE A 30 -21.21 7.73 9.35
CA ILE A 30 -20.85 8.12 10.72
C ILE A 30 -21.41 9.50 11.05
N ALA A 31 -21.53 9.81 12.35
CA ALA A 31 -21.98 11.13 12.80
C ALA A 31 -21.22 12.27 12.12
N PRO A 32 -21.89 13.42 11.86
CA PRO A 32 -21.26 14.52 11.16
C PRO A 32 -20.04 15.03 11.94
N LEU A 33 -18.94 15.20 11.22
CA LEU A 33 -17.72 15.77 11.76
C LEU A 33 -17.95 17.23 12.15
N ASN A 34 -17.72 17.57 13.42
CA ASN A 34 -17.66 18.96 13.84
C ASN A 34 -16.24 19.52 13.64
N VAL A 35 -16.03 20.24 12.55
CA VAL A 35 -14.71 20.85 12.21
C VAL A 35 -14.35 22.07 13.07
N ASN A 36 -15.32 22.64 13.79
CA ASN A 36 -15.15 23.86 14.58
C ASN A 36 -14.91 23.59 16.07
N VAL A 37 -14.49 22.37 16.43
CA VAL A 37 -14.14 22.05 17.82
C VAL A 37 -12.83 22.74 18.21
N PRO A 38 -12.70 23.19 19.49
CA PRO A 38 -11.44 23.70 20.02
C PRO A 38 -10.30 22.69 19.83
N ASP A 39 -9.06 23.17 19.66
CA ASP A 39 -7.90 22.32 19.37
C ASP A 39 -7.71 21.20 20.41
N GLU A 40 -7.90 21.52 21.70
CA GLU A 40 -7.82 20.59 22.83
C GLU A 40 -8.88 19.46 22.79
N GLN A 41 -9.95 19.64 22.02
CA GLN A 41 -11.04 18.67 21.88
C GLN A 41 -10.98 17.89 20.57
N LYS A 42 -10.15 18.29 19.60
CA LYS A 42 -10.04 17.63 18.30
C LYS A 42 -9.67 16.15 18.44
N GLY A 43 -8.70 15.81 19.29
CA GLY A 43 -8.30 14.42 19.53
C GLY A 43 -9.45 13.56 20.06
N LYS A 44 -10.23 14.09 21.01
CA LYS A 44 -11.42 13.42 21.56
C LYS A 44 -12.52 13.25 20.51
N GLU A 45 -12.71 14.24 19.64
CA GLU A 45 -13.67 14.14 18.54
C GLU A 45 -13.24 13.07 17.52
N VAL A 46 -11.93 12.95 17.22
CA VAL A 46 -11.41 11.84 16.41
C VAL A 46 -11.76 10.50 17.05
N LEU A 47 -11.49 10.31 18.34
CA LEU A 47 -11.79 9.04 19.02
C LEU A 47 -13.28 8.74 19.06
N ARG A 48 -14.13 9.74 19.32
CA ARG A 48 -15.59 9.56 19.32
C ARG A 48 -16.07 9.01 17.97
N LEU A 49 -15.58 9.58 16.87
CA LEU A 49 -15.90 9.13 15.51
C LEU A 49 -15.23 7.79 15.18
N ALA A 50 -14.02 7.54 15.68
CA ALA A 50 -13.34 6.26 15.52
C ALA A 50 -14.14 5.14 16.18
N GLN A 51 -14.63 5.32 17.41
CA GLN A 51 -15.42 4.33 18.12
C GLN A 51 -16.72 3.99 17.38
N GLU A 52 -17.37 5.00 16.81
CA GLU A 52 -18.56 4.80 15.98
C GLU A 52 -18.23 4.04 14.68
N ALA A 53 -17.17 4.43 13.97
CA ALA A 53 -16.71 3.74 12.77
C ALA A 53 -16.34 2.28 13.09
N PHE A 54 -15.65 2.05 14.20
CA PHE A 54 -15.21 0.73 14.65
C PHE A 54 -16.36 -0.22 14.93
N ALA A 55 -17.46 0.29 15.49
CA ALA A 55 -18.67 -0.50 15.71
C ALA A 55 -19.44 -0.79 14.39
N LYS A 56 -19.25 0.02 13.35
CA LYS A 56 -20.01 -0.06 12.08
C LYS A 56 -19.31 -0.88 10.99
N THR A 57 -18.01 -1.15 11.10
CA THR A 57 -17.27 -1.92 10.10
C THR A 57 -16.40 -3.00 10.71
N GLY A 58 -16.33 -4.17 10.07
CA GLY A 58 -15.32 -5.19 10.31
C GLY A 58 -14.12 -5.10 9.36
N SER A 59 -14.15 -4.19 8.38
CA SER A 59 -13.06 -3.98 7.41
C SER A 59 -12.12 -2.89 7.92
N TRP A 60 -10.86 -3.27 8.13
CA TRP A 60 -9.81 -2.32 8.51
C TRP A 60 -9.50 -1.33 7.38
N VAL A 61 -9.68 -1.72 6.11
CA VAL A 61 -9.45 -0.83 4.95
C VAL A 61 -10.48 0.29 4.94
N VAL A 62 -11.77 -0.05 5.12
CA VAL A 62 -12.85 0.94 5.24
C VAL A 62 -12.58 1.86 6.43
N PHE A 63 -12.26 1.31 7.60
CA PHE A 63 -11.95 2.09 8.79
C PHE A 63 -10.77 3.05 8.57
N TYR A 64 -9.67 2.55 8.01
CA TYR A 64 -8.48 3.35 7.72
C TYR A 64 -8.83 4.49 6.75
N ARG A 65 -9.59 4.22 5.69
CA ARG A 65 -10.00 5.23 4.71
C ARG A 65 -10.89 6.32 5.31
N GLU A 66 -11.78 5.97 6.24
CA GLU A 66 -12.63 6.95 6.92
C GLU A 66 -11.87 7.80 7.94
N MET A 67 -10.98 7.19 8.71
CA MET A 67 -10.32 7.90 9.80
C MET A 67 -9.01 8.56 9.37
N LEU A 68 -8.10 7.78 8.78
CA LEU A 68 -6.70 8.14 8.51
C LEU A 68 -6.41 8.42 7.02
N GLY A 69 -7.35 8.11 6.13
CA GLY A 69 -7.25 8.37 4.70
C GLY A 69 -7.08 9.85 4.36
N VAL A 70 -6.75 10.14 3.10
CA VAL A 70 -6.47 11.50 2.61
C VAL A 70 -7.64 12.46 2.86
N ASP A 71 -8.87 11.98 2.69
CA ASP A 71 -10.12 12.72 2.98
C ASP A 71 -10.77 12.29 4.30
N GLY A 72 -10.01 11.62 5.16
CA GLY A 72 -10.49 11.08 6.43
C GLY A 72 -10.70 12.14 7.51
N VAL A 73 -11.31 11.73 8.61
CA VAL A 73 -11.61 12.58 9.78
C VAL A 73 -10.36 13.29 10.29
N VAL A 74 -9.25 12.56 10.45
CA VAL A 74 -8.00 13.13 11.00
C VAL A 74 -7.47 14.25 10.11
N ARG A 75 -7.43 14.03 8.78
CA ARG A 75 -6.95 15.04 7.82
C ARG A 75 -7.83 16.29 7.77
N LYS A 76 -9.14 16.15 8.02
CA LYS A 76 -10.08 17.26 8.07
C LYS A 76 -9.92 18.11 9.35
N LEU A 77 -9.63 17.49 10.49
CA LEU A 77 -9.43 18.20 11.77
C LEU A 77 -8.03 18.79 11.94
N PHE A 78 -7.02 18.14 11.34
CA PHE A 78 -5.61 18.52 11.40
C PHE A 78 -5.05 18.74 9.98
N PRO A 79 -5.48 19.82 9.28
CA PRO A 79 -5.13 20.06 7.88
C PRO A 79 -3.67 20.50 7.70
N ASP A 80 -3.09 21.16 8.71
CA ASP A 80 -1.72 21.62 8.68
C ASP A 80 -0.74 20.58 9.24
N SER A 81 0.50 20.64 8.76
CA SER A 81 1.50 19.62 9.12
C SER A 81 1.93 19.68 10.58
N GLU A 82 1.78 20.82 11.25
CA GLU A 82 2.24 21.00 12.63
C GLU A 82 1.23 20.42 13.61
N SER A 83 -0.04 20.77 13.47
CA SER A 83 -1.13 20.21 14.27
C SER A 83 -1.26 18.70 14.06
N MET A 84 -1.05 18.20 12.85
CA MET A 84 -1.01 16.77 12.57
C MET A 84 0.12 16.07 13.33
N ARG A 85 1.33 16.65 13.38
CA ARG A 85 2.45 16.08 14.15
C ARG A 85 2.20 16.10 15.66
N GLN A 86 1.52 17.14 16.16
CA GLN A 86 1.14 17.21 17.56
C GLN A 86 0.12 16.11 17.90
N PHE A 87 -0.87 15.91 17.04
CA PHE A 87 -1.85 14.83 17.19
C PHE A 87 -1.20 13.44 17.10
N GLU A 88 -0.30 13.20 16.14
CA GLU A 88 0.44 11.93 16.02
C GLU A 88 1.29 11.57 17.27
N ALA A 89 1.55 12.55 18.14
CA ALA A 89 2.25 12.37 19.41
C ALA A 89 1.31 12.26 20.63
N SER A 90 0.00 12.33 20.44
CA SER A 90 -0.99 12.31 21.52
C SER A 90 -1.47 10.89 21.85
N ASP A 91 -2.01 10.72 23.06
CA ASP A 91 -2.58 9.45 23.52
C ASP A 91 -3.78 9.03 22.66
N GLU A 92 -4.57 10.00 22.18
CA GLU A 92 -5.71 9.71 21.29
C GLU A 92 -5.29 9.11 19.95
N PHE A 93 -4.14 9.51 19.41
CA PHE A 93 -3.62 8.88 18.21
C PHE A 93 -3.09 7.47 18.48
N ALA A 94 -2.49 7.24 19.65
CA ALA A 94 -2.07 5.91 20.06
C ALA A 94 -3.28 4.95 20.16
N GLU A 95 -4.37 5.37 20.80
CA GLU A 95 -5.61 4.60 20.88
C GLU A 95 -6.21 4.34 19.49
N LEU A 96 -6.23 5.35 18.61
CA LEU A 96 -6.67 5.18 17.22
C LEU A 96 -5.83 4.13 16.47
N GLN A 97 -4.51 4.11 16.67
CA GLN A 97 -3.62 3.11 16.08
C GLN A 97 -3.85 1.70 16.63
N GLU A 98 -4.14 1.57 17.94
CA GLU A 98 -4.53 0.29 18.54
C GLU A 98 -5.82 -0.26 17.93
N MET A 99 -6.81 0.61 17.67
CA MET A 99 -8.04 0.22 16.96
C MET A 99 -7.74 -0.32 15.55
N VAL A 100 -6.87 0.35 14.79
CA VAL A 100 -6.43 -0.14 13.46
C VAL A 100 -5.73 -1.50 13.58
N ALA A 101 -4.81 -1.65 14.54
CA ALA A 101 -4.09 -2.90 14.77
C ALA A 101 -5.04 -4.04 15.14
N ALA A 102 -6.03 -3.78 16.00
CA ALA A 102 -7.05 -4.73 16.40
C ALA A 102 -7.86 -5.22 15.19
N MET A 103 -8.37 -4.33 14.35
CA MET A 103 -9.09 -4.73 13.12
C MET A 103 -8.23 -5.57 12.18
N ARG A 104 -6.96 -5.17 11.98
CA ARG A 104 -6.01 -5.90 11.13
C ARG A 104 -5.62 -7.28 11.68
N SER A 105 -5.75 -7.49 12.99
CA SER A 105 -5.53 -8.80 13.61
C SER A 105 -6.66 -9.78 13.28
N GLN A 106 -7.88 -9.26 13.13
CA GLN A 106 -9.10 -10.04 12.91
C GLN A 106 -9.39 -10.26 11.44
N ASP A 107 -8.88 -9.41 10.54
CA ASP A 107 -9.12 -9.51 9.10
C ASP A 107 -8.53 -10.81 8.52
N PRO A 108 -9.38 -11.77 8.10
CA PRO A 108 -8.93 -13.02 7.50
C PRO A 108 -8.68 -12.88 5.99
N SER A 109 -8.98 -11.71 5.41
CA SER A 109 -9.09 -11.52 3.97
C SER A 109 -7.71 -11.41 3.33
N LYS A 110 -7.41 -12.31 2.38
CA LYS A 110 -6.27 -12.19 1.44
C LYS A 110 -6.58 -11.24 0.27
N GLY A 111 -7.40 -10.22 0.51
CA GLY A 111 -7.93 -9.31 -0.49
C GLY A 111 -9.25 -8.74 0.00
N ASP A 112 -9.18 -7.62 0.71
CA ASP A 112 -10.37 -6.87 1.09
C ASP A 112 -10.95 -6.24 -0.19
N SER A 113 -12.14 -6.69 -0.62
CA SER A 113 -12.79 -6.16 -1.83
C SER A 113 -13.29 -4.72 -1.67
N ALA A 114 -13.13 -4.12 -0.48
CA ALA A 114 -13.59 -2.77 -0.19
C ALA A 114 -12.86 -1.67 -0.98
N GLU A 115 -11.65 -1.94 -1.48
CA GLU A 115 -10.86 -0.99 -2.26
C GLU A 115 -9.86 -1.70 -3.20
N PRO A 116 -9.64 -1.22 -4.44
CA PRO A 116 -8.58 -1.73 -5.29
C PRO A 116 -7.20 -1.46 -4.69
N GLU A 117 -6.37 -2.50 -4.63
CA GLU A 117 -5.01 -2.38 -4.10
C GLU A 117 -4.03 -1.73 -5.09
N ARG A 118 -3.14 -0.88 -4.58
CA ARG A 118 -1.98 -0.36 -5.33
C ARG A 118 -0.70 -1.05 -4.88
N MET A 119 0.07 -1.57 -5.83
CA MET A 119 1.35 -2.21 -5.53
C MET A 119 2.49 -1.18 -5.42
N ILE A 120 3.27 -1.28 -4.35
CA ILE A 120 4.57 -0.63 -4.21
C ILE A 120 5.68 -1.69 -4.30
N THR A 121 6.67 -1.47 -5.17
CA THR A 121 7.86 -2.35 -5.25
C THR A 121 9.07 -1.57 -4.77
N ILE A 122 9.68 -2.04 -3.68
CA ILE A 122 10.88 -1.44 -3.09
C ILE A 122 12.05 -2.41 -3.26
N ARG A 123 13.22 -1.91 -3.65
CA ARG A 123 14.47 -2.69 -3.63
C ARG A 123 15.14 -2.48 -2.27
N LEU A 124 15.26 -3.54 -1.50
CA LEU A 124 15.93 -3.53 -0.19
C LEU A 124 17.33 -4.13 -0.30
N PRO A 125 18.34 -3.60 0.42
CA PRO A 125 19.59 -4.31 0.65
C PRO A 125 19.33 -5.67 1.31
N MET A 126 20.14 -6.68 0.98
CA MET A 126 19.99 -8.04 1.51
C MET A 126 19.98 -8.08 3.04
N SER A 127 20.90 -7.35 3.68
CA SER A 127 20.99 -7.26 5.14
C SER A 127 19.72 -6.69 5.79
N LEU A 128 19.09 -5.69 5.17
CA LEU A 128 17.83 -5.13 5.67
C LEU A 128 16.67 -6.12 5.52
N HIS A 129 16.61 -6.82 4.39
CA HIS A 129 15.62 -7.86 4.18
C HIS A 129 15.75 -8.99 5.21
N ASP A 130 16.98 -9.42 5.50
CA ASP A 130 17.24 -10.47 6.49
C ASP A 130 16.85 -10.03 7.90
N ALA A 131 17.12 -8.77 8.27
CA ALA A 131 16.67 -8.20 9.54
C ALA A 131 15.13 -8.21 9.65
N LEU A 132 14.41 -7.82 8.59
CA LEU A 132 12.94 -7.87 8.56
C LEU A 132 12.42 -9.31 8.66
N LYS A 133 13.11 -10.28 8.07
CA LYS A 133 12.75 -11.70 8.16
C LYS A 133 12.83 -12.20 9.60
N VAL A 134 13.92 -11.89 10.31
CA VAL A 134 14.09 -12.25 11.73
C VAL A 134 13.02 -11.59 12.58
N GLU A 135 12.84 -10.27 12.45
CA GLU A 135 11.84 -9.51 13.21
C GLU A 135 10.41 -10.04 12.98
N SER A 136 10.07 -10.39 11.73
CA SER A 136 8.75 -10.95 11.42
C SER A 136 8.53 -12.32 12.06
N ALA A 137 9.58 -13.14 12.16
CA ALA A 137 9.52 -14.44 12.82
C ALA A 137 9.35 -14.29 14.34
N GLU A 138 10.06 -13.34 14.96
CA GLU A 138 9.93 -13.05 16.40
C GLU A 138 8.51 -12.60 16.77
N MET A 139 7.84 -11.88 15.87
CA MET A 139 6.45 -11.42 16.06
C MET A 139 5.38 -12.40 15.53
N ASN A 140 5.77 -13.56 15.00
CA ASN A 140 4.85 -14.51 14.35
C ASN A 140 4.02 -13.89 13.19
N LEU A 141 4.64 -13.01 12.41
CA LEU A 141 4.04 -12.34 11.25
C LEU A 141 4.69 -12.79 9.95
N SER A 142 3.97 -12.64 8.84
CA SER A 142 4.63 -12.60 7.53
C SER A 142 5.40 -11.29 7.37
N ILE A 143 6.46 -11.29 6.54
CA ILE A 143 7.21 -10.07 6.20
C ILE A 143 6.26 -8.97 5.71
N ASN A 144 5.28 -9.30 4.86
CA ASN A 144 4.32 -8.31 4.36
C ASN A 144 3.46 -7.71 5.50
N LYS A 145 2.98 -8.53 6.45
CA LYS A 145 2.16 -8.04 7.57
C LYS A 145 2.96 -7.09 8.46
N LEU A 146 4.22 -7.43 8.74
CA LEU A 146 5.16 -6.55 9.45
C LEU A 146 5.42 -5.25 8.69
N CYS A 147 5.75 -5.32 7.40
CA CYS A 147 6.02 -4.15 6.57
C CYS A 147 4.83 -3.18 6.53
N ILE A 148 3.61 -3.68 6.31
CA ILE A 148 2.41 -2.83 6.33
C ILE A 148 2.24 -2.21 7.73
N SER A 149 2.43 -2.96 8.82
CA SER A 149 2.37 -2.39 10.17
C SER A 149 3.38 -1.26 10.38
N LYS A 150 4.61 -1.40 9.90
CA LYS A 150 5.61 -0.32 9.94
C LYS A 150 5.21 0.88 9.07
N LEU A 151 4.57 0.67 7.92
CA LEU A 151 4.09 1.73 7.03
C LEU A 151 2.91 2.53 7.60
N LEU A 152 2.13 1.95 8.51
CA LEU A 152 1.03 2.65 9.18
C LEU A 152 1.50 3.58 10.31
N GLN A 153 2.73 3.40 10.80
CA GLN A 153 3.28 4.23 11.86
C GLN A 153 3.77 5.57 11.30
N PRO A 154 3.55 6.69 12.01
CA PRO A 154 4.17 7.95 11.67
C PRO A 154 5.69 7.81 11.66
N VAL A 155 6.31 8.23 10.56
CA VAL A 155 7.76 8.30 10.48
C VAL A 155 8.23 9.65 11.02
N ALA A 156 9.12 9.62 12.00
CA ALA A 156 9.72 10.87 12.49
C ALA A 156 10.55 11.51 11.37
N GLY A 157 10.16 12.72 10.96
CA GLY A 157 10.71 13.38 9.78
C GLY A 157 12.23 13.55 9.76
N ARG A 158 12.87 13.61 10.94
CA ARG A 158 14.34 13.66 11.09
C ARG A 158 15.07 12.42 10.54
N PHE A 159 14.38 11.29 10.39
CA PHE A 159 14.95 10.06 9.84
C PHE A 159 14.70 9.91 8.34
N ILE A 160 14.05 10.88 7.70
CA ILE A 160 13.76 10.87 6.27
C ILE A 160 14.84 11.69 5.55
N PRO A 161 15.62 11.10 4.63
CA PRO A 161 16.59 11.86 3.85
C PRO A 161 15.91 12.87 2.93
N LEU A 162 16.53 14.04 2.77
CA LEU A 162 16.05 15.04 1.82
C LEU A 162 16.12 14.49 0.39
N GLN A 163 15.02 14.57 -0.34
CA GLN A 163 14.97 14.14 -1.72
C GLN A 163 15.86 15.02 -2.59
N GLN A 164 16.93 14.44 -3.15
CA GLN A 164 17.82 15.14 -4.08
C GLN A 164 17.32 15.00 -5.53
N GLY A 165 17.25 16.12 -6.26
CA GLY A 165 16.89 16.16 -7.69
C GLY A 165 15.39 16.16 -7.99
N ARG A 166 15.03 16.13 -9.29
CA ARG A 166 13.63 16.06 -9.74
C ARG A 166 13.01 14.72 -9.34
N ARG A 167 11.76 14.73 -8.87
CA ARG A 167 10.94 13.53 -8.60
C ARG A 167 10.87 12.64 -9.86
N ARG A 168 11.78 11.68 -9.99
CA ARG A 168 11.79 10.71 -11.10
C ARG A 168 10.82 9.59 -10.79
N GLY A 169 9.56 9.75 -11.17
CA GLY A 169 8.64 8.62 -11.32
C GLY A 169 9.07 7.80 -12.54
N ARG A 170 9.91 6.79 -12.38
CA ARG A 170 10.04 5.77 -13.43
C ARG A 170 8.84 4.85 -13.32
N ARG A 171 8.06 4.74 -14.40
CA ARG A 171 7.02 3.70 -14.54
C ARG A 171 7.69 2.35 -14.25
N PRO A 172 7.26 1.60 -13.22
CA PRO A 172 7.64 0.19 -13.10
C PRO A 172 7.40 -0.48 -14.45
N GLY A 173 8.44 -1.06 -15.04
CA GLY A 173 8.29 -1.79 -16.30
C GLY A 173 7.32 -2.97 -16.09
N PRO A 174 6.67 -3.46 -17.15
CA PRO A 174 5.76 -4.60 -17.05
C PRO A 174 6.48 -5.80 -16.40
N GLN A 175 6.05 -6.18 -15.21
CA GLN A 175 6.49 -7.42 -14.56
C GLN A 175 5.67 -8.58 -15.12
N GLY A 176 5.97 -8.95 -16.36
CA GLY A 176 5.51 -10.21 -16.93
C GLY A 176 6.36 -11.39 -16.40
N PRO A 177 5.83 -12.63 -16.43
CA PRO A 177 6.55 -13.82 -15.97
C PRO A 177 7.71 -14.11 -16.91
N ARG A 178 8.90 -13.60 -16.59
CA ARG A 178 10.10 -13.67 -17.41
C ARG A 178 10.81 -15.03 -17.37
N LYS A 179 10.07 -16.13 -17.18
CA LYS A 179 10.67 -17.47 -17.05
C LYS A 179 10.13 -18.54 -18.01
N GLN A 180 8.94 -18.38 -18.60
CA GLN A 180 8.42 -19.40 -19.54
C GLN A 180 8.87 -19.22 -21.00
N VAL A 181 9.25 -18.00 -21.41
CA VAL A 181 9.65 -17.74 -22.81
C VAL A 181 11.10 -18.19 -23.08
N GLN A 182 11.98 -18.09 -22.08
CA GLN A 182 13.35 -18.59 -22.21
C GLN A 182 13.38 -20.13 -22.28
N ASP A 183 12.63 -20.80 -21.40
CA ASP A 183 12.56 -22.27 -21.39
C ASP A 183 11.90 -22.83 -22.68
N ALA A 184 10.94 -22.10 -23.28
CA ALA A 184 10.31 -22.49 -24.55
C ALA A 184 11.24 -22.29 -25.77
N MET A 185 12.04 -21.22 -25.80
CA MET A 185 13.01 -21.00 -26.90
C MET A 185 14.23 -21.93 -26.81
N GLU A 186 14.66 -22.29 -25.60
CA GLU A 186 15.78 -23.22 -25.38
C GLU A 186 15.39 -24.67 -25.72
N ASN A 187 14.13 -25.07 -25.45
CA ASN A 187 13.62 -26.38 -25.84
C ASN A 187 13.31 -26.49 -27.33
N ALA A 188 12.89 -25.39 -27.99
CA ALA A 188 12.68 -25.37 -29.44
C ALA A 188 14.00 -25.45 -30.24
N SER A 189 15.11 -24.94 -29.70
CA SER A 189 16.43 -25.00 -30.35
C SER A 189 17.08 -26.37 -30.21
N LYS A 190 16.83 -27.09 -29.10
CA LYS A 190 17.36 -28.45 -28.89
C LYS A 190 16.65 -29.52 -29.72
N SER A 191 15.37 -29.35 -30.05
CA SER A 191 14.64 -30.28 -30.91
C SER A 191 15.03 -30.17 -32.39
N THR A 192 15.50 -29.01 -32.85
CA THR A 192 15.94 -28.84 -34.25
C THR A 192 17.35 -29.40 -34.50
N GLU A 193 18.24 -29.40 -33.50
CA GLU A 193 19.59 -29.98 -33.64
C GLU A 193 19.59 -31.53 -33.57
N SER A 194 18.61 -32.16 -32.91
CA SER A 194 18.52 -33.62 -32.82
C SER A 194 17.99 -34.31 -34.08
N GLU A 195 17.23 -33.61 -34.94
CA GLU A 195 16.72 -34.19 -36.20
C GLU A 195 17.72 -34.11 -37.35
N VAL A 196 18.64 -33.14 -37.37
CA VAL A 196 19.64 -33.00 -38.45
C VAL A 196 20.77 -34.03 -38.32
N ASN A 197 21.06 -34.52 -37.11
CA ASN A 197 22.18 -35.44 -36.86
C ASN A 197 21.85 -36.94 -37.02
N SER A 198 20.59 -37.30 -37.34
CA SER A 198 20.17 -38.70 -37.54
C SER A 198 20.00 -39.13 -39.01
N GLN A 199 20.15 -38.22 -39.97
CA GLN A 199 20.02 -38.53 -41.42
C GLN A 199 21.36 -38.64 -42.18
N GLY A 200 22.51 -38.56 -41.50
CA GLY A 200 23.83 -38.56 -42.16
C GLY A 200 24.61 -39.88 -42.20
N ALA A 201 24.07 -41.00 -41.70
CA ALA A 201 24.87 -42.20 -41.43
C ALA A 201 24.32 -43.50 -42.06
N GLN A 202 23.92 -43.50 -43.34
CA GLN A 202 23.77 -44.74 -44.12
C GLN A 202 24.13 -44.51 -45.60
N GLY A 203 25.30 -45.03 -46.02
CA GLY A 203 25.63 -45.21 -47.45
C GLY A 203 27.10 -45.03 -47.82
N ASN A 204 27.95 -46.04 -47.56
CA ASN A 204 28.88 -46.55 -48.57
C ASN A 204 29.66 -47.79 -48.10
N SER A 205 29.39 -48.91 -48.77
CA SER A 205 30.27 -50.03 -49.15
C SER A 205 29.65 -51.39 -48.86
#